data_AF-A0A924G4R3-F1
#
_entry.id   AF-A0A924G4R3-F1
#
_cell.length_a   1.000
_cell.length_b   1.000
_cell.length_c   1.000
_cell.angle_alpha   90.00
_cell.angle_beta   90.00
_cell.angle_gamma   90.00
#
_symmetry.space_group_name_H-M   'P 1'
#
loop_
_entity.id
_entity.type
_entity.pdbx_description
1 polymer ?
#
loop_
_entity_poly.entity_id
_entity_poly.type
_entity_poly.pdbx_seq_one_letter_code
_entity_poly.pdbx_strand_id
1 'polypeptide(L)'
;MRYRTSKILIFLLIVFAAGCKKETSYESGNNILGQSVGTLKDSLGACQNIVIKGTYKADIQLTDSNYVIVQTNVTTPGRYIIHTDTANGFWFADSGYTTAGLQTIKLKG
;
A
#
# COMPACT_ATOMS: atom_id res chain seq x y z
N MET A 1 -56.06 5.48 -24.57
CA MET A 1 -54.68 6.01 -24.51
C MET A 1 -53.96 5.86 -23.15
N ARG A 2 -54.65 5.60 -22.01
CA ARG A 2 -54.06 5.51 -20.66
C ARG A 2 -53.08 4.35 -20.40
N TYR A 3 -53.13 3.26 -21.18
CA TYR A 3 -52.26 2.08 -21.00
C TYR A 3 -50.87 2.24 -21.64
N ARG A 4 -50.73 3.10 -22.66
CA ARG A 4 -49.44 3.35 -23.35
C ARG A 4 -48.50 4.21 -22.50
N THR A 5 -49.02 5.19 -21.76
CA THR A 5 -48.25 6.04 -20.84
C THR A 5 -47.78 5.30 -19.60
N SER A 6 -48.59 4.36 -19.07
CA SER A 6 -48.21 3.48 -17.95
C SER A 6 -47.04 2.55 -18.29
N LYS A 7 -47.03 1.98 -19.51
CA LYS A 7 -45.89 1.15 -19.97
C LYS A 7 -44.60 1.95 -20.14
N ILE A 8 -44.69 3.20 -20.60
CA ILE A 8 -43.54 4.09 -20.72
C ILE A 8 -42.97 4.45 -19.33
N LEU A 9 -43.84 4.74 -18.36
CA LEU A 9 -43.40 4.98 -16.98
C LEU A 9 -42.74 3.76 -16.35
N ILE A 10 -43.30 2.56 -16.57
CA ILE A 10 -42.74 1.30 -16.06
C ILE A 10 -41.37 1.02 -16.71
N PHE A 11 -41.24 1.25 -18.01
CA PHE A 11 -39.97 1.08 -18.72
C PHE A 11 -38.89 2.07 -18.25
N LEU A 12 -39.27 3.34 -18.01
CA LEU A 12 -38.36 4.36 -17.46
C LEU A 12 -37.92 4.05 -16.02
N LEU A 13 -38.82 3.51 -15.19
CA LEU A 13 -38.50 3.06 -13.82
C LEU A 13 -37.53 1.88 -13.80
N ILE A 14 -37.65 0.94 -14.75
CA ILE A 14 -36.74 -0.21 -14.87
C ILE A 14 -35.34 0.22 -15.32
N VAL A 15 -35.23 1.19 -16.24
CA VAL A 15 -33.93 1.74 -16.68
C VAL A 15 -33.24 2.49 -15.54
N PHE A 16 -33.98 3.24 -14.73
CA PHE A 16 -33.42 3.93 -13.55
C PHE A 16 -32.94 2.96 -12.46
N ALA A 17 -33.63 1.82 -12.27
CA ALA A 17 -33.24 0.81 -11.28
C ALA A 17 -32.01 -0.03 -11.71
N ALA A 18 -31.68 -0.07 -13.00
CA ALA A 18 -30.50 -0.77 -13.52
C ALA A 18 -29.19 0.03 -13.39
N GLY A 19 -29.26 1.35 -13.16
CA GLY A 19 -28.10 2.25 -13.09
C GLY A 19 -27.30 2.21 -11.78
N CYS A 20 -27.82 1.54 -10.73
CA CYS A 20 -27.12 1.40 -9.45
C CYS A 20 -26.61 -0.03 -9.22
N LYS A 21 -26.14 -0.71 -10.26
CA LYS A 21 -25.21 -1.82 -10.05
C LYS A 21 -23.89 -1.18 -9.65
N LYS A 22 -23.47 -1.37 -8.40
CA LYS A 22 -22.12 -1.00 -7.94
C LYS A 22 -21.12 -1.63 -8.91
N GLU A 23 -20.43 -0.81 -9.68
CA GLU A 23 -19.36 -1.27 -10.55
C GLU A 23 -18.24 -1.72 -9.62
N THR A 24 -18.14 -3.03 -9.38
CA THR A 24 -16.90 -3.59 -8.86
C THR A 24 -15.89 -3.32 -9.95
N SER A 25 -15.02 -2.33 -9.78
CA SER A 25 -13.81 -2.28 -10.57
C SER A 25 -13.20 -3.66 -10.46
N TYR A 26 -13.19 -4.39 -11.57
CA TYR A 26 -12.24 -5.48 -11.72
C TYR A 26 -10.90 -4.76 -11.74
N GLU A 27 -10.36 -4.50 -10.56
CA GLU A 27 -8.94 -4.40 -10.37
C GLU A 27 -8.43 -5.71 -10.95
N SER A 28 -8.08 -5.69 -12.24
CA SER A 28 -7.14 -6.63 -12.82
C SER A 28 -5.85 -6.31 -12.09
N GLY A 29 -5.81 -6.70 -10.82
CA GLY A 29 -4.81 -6.44 -9.81
C GLY A 29 -3.62 -7.32 -10.10
N ASN A 30 -3.16 -7.28 -11.35
CA ASN A 30 -1.88 -7.74 -11.79
C ASN A 30 -0.85 -6.84 -11.11
N ASN A 31 -0.67 -7.05 -9.80
CA ASN A 31 0.67 -7.23 -9.28
C ASN A 31 1.28 -8.30 -10.19
N ILE A 32 1.98 -7.88 -11.25
CA ILE A 32 2.65 -8.77 -12.19
C ILE A 32 3.56 -9.78 -11.44
N LEU A 33 3.89 -9.46 -10.17
CA LEU A 33 4.66 -10.27 -9.23
C LEU A 33 3.92 -10.63 -7.91
N GLY A 34 2.70 -10.18 -7.64
CA GLY A 34 2.01 -10.42 -6.35
C GLY A 34 2.46 -9.52 -5.18
N GLN A 35 2.08 -9.91 -3.94
CA GLN A 35 2.65 -9.33 -2.71
C GLN A 35 4.07 -9.88 -2.51
N SER A 36 4.99 -9.01 -2.10
CA SER A 36 6.35 -9.41 -1.75
C SER A 36 6.34 -10.27 -0.48
N VAL A 37 7.16 -11.33 -0.47
CA VAL A 37 7.44 -12.13 0.73
C VAL A 37 8.93 -12.04 1.02
N GLY A 38 9.28 -11.79 2.27
CA GLY A 38 10.66 -11.67 2.71
C GLY A 38 10.77 -11.53 4.22
N THR A 39 12.01 -11.43 4.71
CA THR A 39 12.29 -11.22 6.13
C THR A 39 13.16 -9.98 6.33
N LEU A 40 12.74 -9.15 7.30
CA LEU A 40 13.55 -8.07 7.88
C LEU A 40 14.39 -8.55 9.07
N LYS A 41 14.20 -9.80 9.50
CA LYS A 41 14.85 -10.40 10.66
C LYS A 41 15.95 -11.37 10.25
N ASP A 42 16.98 -11.48 11.10
CA ASP A 42 17.99 -12.53 11.02
C ASP A 42 17.47 -13.87 11.54
N SER A 43 18.34 -14.89 11.51
CA SER A 43 18.06 -16.23 12.03
C SER A 43 17.78 -16.26 13.54
N LEU A 44 18.10 -15.19 14.28
CA LEU A 44 17.86 -15.04 15.72
C LEU A 44 16.61 -14.18 16.02
N GLY A 45 15.95 -13.66 14.98
CA GLY A 45 14.75 -12.83 15.10
C GLY A 45 15.01 -11.33 15.30
N ALA A 46 16.26 -10.88 15.25
CA ALA A 46 16.62 -9.46 15.35
C ALA A 46 16.55 -8.76 13.99
N CYS A 47 16.18 -7.49 13.95
CA CYS A 47 16.11 -6.73 12.69
C CYS A 47 17.52 -6.57 12.08
N GLN A 48 17.70 -6.99 10.83
CA GLN A 48 19.00 -6.90 10.15
C GLN A 48 19.27 -5.50 9.63
N ASN A 49 20.51 -5.03 9.87
CA ASN A 49 21.15 -3.91 9.17
C ASN A 49 20.26 -2.67 8.99
N ILE A 50 19.56 -2.28 10.07
CA ILE A 50 18.83 -1.02 10.14
C ILE A 50 19.81 0.11 10.42
N VAL A 51 19.82 1.14 9.57
CA VAL A 51 20.65 2.34 9.75
C VAL A 51 19.76 3.57 9.74
N ILE A 52 19.73 4.28 10.87
CA ILE A 52 18.98 5.53 11.03
C ILE A 52 19.89 6.69 10.60
N LYS A 53 19.37 7.60 9.77
CA LYS A 53 20.08 8.76 9.21
C LYS A 53 19.33 10.04 9.54
N GLY A 54 20.08 11.07 9.96
CA GLY A 54 19.55 12.39 10.27
C GLY A 54 19.72 12.75 11.75
N THR A 55 19.30 13.96 12.11
CA THR A 55 19.23 14.43 13.50
C THR A 55 17.77 14.63 13.87
N TYR A 56 17.38 14.07 15.02
CA TYR A 56 16.00 14.08 15.50
C TYR A 56 15.94 14.93 16.75
N LYS A 57 15.06 15.93 16.74
CA LYS A 57 14.84 16.86 17.85
C LYS A 57 13.36 16.93 18.14
N ALA A 58 13.00 17.02 19.41
CA ALA A 58 11.62 17.25 19.82
C ALA A 58 11.07 18.50 19.13
N ASP A 59 9.79 18.44 18.73
CA ASP A 59 9.05 19.52 18.09
C ASP A 59 9.62 20.01 16.75
N ILE A 60 10.56 19.27 16.15
CA ILE A 60 11.09 19.54 14.81
C ILE A 60 10.55 18.52 13.81
N GLN A 61 9.96 19.03 12.73
CA GLN A 61 9.44 18.20 11.64
C GLN A 61 10.57 17.48 10.89
N LEU A 62 10.29 16.25 10.45
CA LEU A 62 11.21 15.46 9.65
C LEU A 62 11.42 16.09 8.26
N THR A 63 12.62 15.93 7.74
CA THR A 63 13.01 16.36 6.39
C THR A 63 13.49 15.16 5.57
N ASP A 64 13.80 15.35 4.29
CA ASP A 64 14.37 14.30 3.44
C ASP A 64 15.74 13.73 3.93
N SER A 65 16.39 14.45 4.86
CA SER A 65 17.60 14.02 5.54
C SER A 65 17.35 13.10 6.74
N ASN A 66 16.10 12.95 7.16
CA ASN A 66 15.66 12.04 8.22
C ASN A 66 15.04 10.79 7.59
N TYR A 67 15.76 9.67 7.64
CA TYR A 67 15.29 8.44 7.02
C TYR A 67 15.95 7.22 7.63
N VAL A 68 15.35 6.05 7.39
CA VAL A 68 15.87 4.77 7.84
C VAL A 68 16.18 3.90 6.63
N ILE A 69 17.39 3.35 6.59
CA ILE A 69 17.75 2.32 5.62
C ILE A 69 17.48 0.97 6.28
N VAL A 70 16.73 0.11 5.59
CA VAL A 70 16.49 -1.28 6.00
C VAL A 70 17.00 -2.22 4.93
N GLN A 71 17.58 -3.33 5.37
CA GLN A 71 17.97 -4.41 4.48
C GLN A 71 17.01 -5.58 4.67
N THR A 72 16.41 -6.05 3.58
CA THR A 72 15.46 -7.16 3.62
C THR A 72 15.87 -8.23 2.63
N ASN A 73 15.77 -9.49 3.04
CA ASN A 73 15.95 -10.62 2.12
C ASN A 73 14.59 -11.03 1.57
N VAL A 74 14.36 -10.74 0.30
CA VAL A 74 13.10 -11.00 -0.42
C VAL A 74 13.16 -12.37 -1.06
N THR A 75 12.25 -13.25 -0.66
CA THR A 75 12.10 -14.59 -1.25
C THR A 75 11.18 -14.58 -2.46
N THR A 76 10.15 -13.72 -2.44
CA THR A 76 9.17 -13.60 -3.52
C THR A 76 9.12 -12.13 -3.96
N PRO A 77 9.50 -11.81 -5.21
CA PRO A 77 9.34 -10.48 -5.77
C PRO A 77 7.89 -10.02 -5.64
N GLY A 78 7.65 -8.71 -5.52
CA GLY A 78 6.28 -8.22 -5.42
C GLY A 78 6.17 -6.82 -4.85
N ARG A 79 4.93 -6.40 -4.61
CA ARG A 79 4.63 -5.15 -3.93
C ARG A 79 4.89 -5.28 -2.44
N TYR A 80 5.62 -4.34 -1.85
CA TYR A 80 5.88 -4.28 -0.41
C TYR A 80 5.29 -3.01 0.20
N ILE A 81 5.00 -3.09 1.49
CA ILE A 81 4.72 -1.95 2.37
C ILE A 81 5.51 -2.23 3.64
N ILE A 82 6.40 -1.30 4.01
CA ILE A 82 7.20 -1.40 5.23
C ILE A 82 6.98 -0.13 6.04
N HIS A 83 6.75 -0.30 7.33
CA HIS A 83 6.66 0.80 8.29
C HIS A 83 7.34 0.42 9.60
N THR A 84 7.75 1.44 10.36
CA THR A 84 8.21 1.25 11.74
C THR A 84 7.07 1.52 12.70
N ASP A 85 7.26 1.06 13.94
CA ASP A 85 6.53 1.60 15.07
C ASP A 85 6.85 3.10 15.27
N THR A 86 6.01 3.76 16.06
CA THR A 86 6.25 5.14 16.47
C THR A 86 7.11 5.14 17.74
N ALA A 87 8.29 5.74 17.65
CA ALA A 87 9.19 5.94 18.80
C ALA A 87 9.49 7.44 18.95
N ASN A 88 9.26 7.99 20.14
CA ASN A 88 9.46 9.42 20.43
C ASN A 88 8.76 10.36 19.43
N GLY A 89 7.59 9.96 18.92
CA GLY A 89 6.82 10.73 17.94
C GLY A 89 7.27 10.59 16.48
N PHE A 90 8.31 9.80 16.20
CA PHE A 90 8.80 9.55 14.84
C PHE A 90 8.43 8.14 14.37
N TRP A 91 8.04 8.02 13.11
CA TRP A 91 7.80 6.76 12.42
C TRP A 91 8.26 6.92 10.98
N PHE A 92 8.56 5.81 10.31
CA PHE A 92 9.00 5.82 8.91
C PHE A 92 8.21 4.80 8.11
N ALA A 93 7.99 5.08 6.83
CA ALA A 93 7.36 4.14 5.91
C ALA A 93 7.89 4.28 4.48
N ASP A 94 7.75 3.20 3.73
CA ASP A 94 7.87 3.20 2.27
C ASP A 94 7.03 2.07 1.67
N SER A 95 6.68 2.23 0.39
CA SER A 95 5.98 1.20 -0.38
C SER A 95 6.43 1.23 -1.83
N GLY A 96 6.47 0.06 -2.46
CA GLY A 96 6.91 -0.05 -3.83
C GLY A 96 6.93 -1.48 -4.31
N TYR A 97 7.71 -1.75 -5.34
CA TYR A 97 7.98 -3.11 -5.85
C TYR A 97 9.42 -3.48 -5.59
N THR A 98 9.66 -4.76 -5.34
CA THR A 98 10.99 -5.30 -5.08
C THR A 98 11.20 -6.62 -5.81
N THR A 99 12.47 -6.97 -6.02
CA THR A 99 12.90 -8.21 -6.67
C THR A 99 13.46 -9.18 -5.63
N ALA A 100 13.59 -10.46 -6.01
CA ALA A 100 14.16 -11.46 -5.11
C ALA A 100 15.62 -11.13 -4.75
N GLY A 101 16.05 -11.59 -3.58
CA GLY A 101 17.39 -11.38 -3.05
C GLY A 101 17.47 -10.27 -2.02
N LEU A 102 18.69 -9.78 -1.80
CA LEU A 102 18.99 -8.81 -0.76
C LEU A 102 18.70 -7.39 -1.25
N GLN A 103 17.77 -6.71 -0.59
CA GLN A 103 17.23 -5.42 -1.02
C GLN A 103 17.49 -4.37 0.04
N THR A 104 17.86 -3.16 -0.39
CA THR A 104 18.10 -2.00 0.47
C THR A 104 17.00 -0.99 0.24
N ILE A 105 16.14 -0.77 1.23
CA ILE A 105 14.96 0.08 1.15
C ILE A 105 15.15 1.29 2.06
N LYS A 106 14.81 2.48 1.56
CA LYS A 106 14.87 3.75 2.30
C LYS A 106 13.47 4.13 2.77
N LEU A 107 13.19 3.96 4.05
CA LEU A 107 11.97 4.41 4.70
C LEU A 107 12.07 5.92 4.99
N LYS A 108 11.06 6.67 4.59
CA LYS A 108 10.97 8.12 4.80
C LYS A 108 10.08 8.40 6.01
N GLY A 109 10.40 9.49 6.72
CA GLY A 109 9.67 9.94 7.90
C GLY A 109 8.51 10.88 7.58
#